data_AF-A0A350YY14-F1
#
_entry.id   AF-A0A350YY14-F1
#
_cell.length_a   1.000
_cell.length_b   1.000
_cell.length_c   1.000
_cell.angle_alpha   90.00
_cell.angle_beta   90.00
_cell.angle_gamma   90.00
#
_symmetry.space_group_name_H-M   'P 1'
#
loop_
_entity.id
_entity.type
_entity.pdbx_description
1 polymer ?
#
loop_
_entity_poly.entity_id
_entity_poly.type
_entity_poly.pdbx_seq_one_letter_code
_entity_poly.pdbx_strand_id
1 'polypeptide(L)' 'MGIIIKQSVRGAFWSYLGIAIGYINVGIIMPQFFDTAQIGLVQIFIALSLIFSQFATL' A
#
# COMPACT_ATOMS: atom_id res chain seq x y z
N MET A 1 -12.88 -27.87 -2.08
CA MET A 1 -12.41 -26.80 -2.99
C MET A 1 -13.15 -25.46 -2.86
N GLY A 2 -14.44 -25.40 -2.49
CA GLY A 2 -15.17 -24.11 -2.38
C GLY A 2 -14.74 -23.17 -1.24
N ILE A 3 -14.08 -23.67 -0.18
CA ILE A 3 -13.62 -22.88 0.97
C ILE A 3 -12.42 -22.00 0.58
N ILE A 4 -11.49 -22.54 -0.22
CA ILE A 4 -10.30 -21.81 -0.69
C ILE A 4 -10.70 -20.65 -1.60
N ILE A 5 -11.70 -20.84 -2.46
CA ILE A 5 -12.22 -19.75 -3.32
C ILE A 5 -12.83 -18.63 -2.47
N LYS A 6 -13.64 -18.96 -1.46
CA LYS A 6 -14.19 -17.96 -0.52
C LYS A 6 -13.09 -17.24 0.27
N GLN A 7 -11.98 -17.92 0.57
CA GLN A 7 -10.83 -17.34 1.26
C GLN A 7 -10.01 -16.42 0.35
N SER A 8 -9.76 -16.82 -0.91
CA SER A 8 -9.10 -15.97 -1.90
C SER A 8 -9.92 -14.73 -2.24
N VAL A 9 -11.25 -14.85 -2.33
CA VAL A 9 -12.14 -13.70 -2.57
C VAL A 9 -12.11 -12.72 -1.39
N ARG A 10 -12.11 -13.22 -0.14
CA ARG A 10 -11.95 -12.37 1.04
C ARG A 10 -10.57 -11.71 1.08
N GLY A 11 -9.50 -12.42 0.75
CA GLY A 11 -8.16 -11.86 0.67
C GLY A 11 -8.03 -10.78 -0.40
N ALA A 12 -8.59 -11.02 -1.60
CA ALA A 12 -8.63 -10.04 -2.68
C ALA A 12 -9.43 -8.79 -2.28
N PHE A 13 -10.56 -8.95 -1.58
CA PHE A 13 -11.33 -7.83 -1.07
C PHE A 13 -10.51 -6.93 -0.14
N TRP A 14 -9.75 -7.51 0.78
CA TRP A 14 -8.84 -6.76 1.66
C TRP A 14 -7.71 -6.07 0.88
N SER A 15 -7.13 -6.72 -0.13
CA SER A 15 -6.12 -6.09 -0.99
C SER A 15 -6.66 -4.90 -1.77
N TYR A 16 -7.86 -5.02 -2.36
CA TYR A 16 -8.50 -3.91 -3.08
C TYR A 16 -8.86 -2.75 -2.15
N LEU A 17 -9.31 -3.03 -0.92
CA LEU A 17 -9.59 -2.00 0.07
C LEU A 17 -8.32 -1.25 0.47
N GLY A 18 -7.21 -1.97 0.66
CA GLY A 18 -5.90 -1.38 0.94
C GLY A 18 -5.41 -0.46 -0.19
N ILE A 19 -5.61 -0.85 -1.45
CA ILE A 19 -5.28 -0.02 -2.62
C ILE A 19 -6.13 1.25 -2.65
N ALA A 20 -7.44 1.14 -2.39
CA ALA A 20 -8.34 2.29 -2.36
C ALA A 20 -7.94 3.31 -1.28
N ILE A 21 -7.61 2.82 -0.08
CA ILE A 21 -7.12 3.66 1.03
C ILE A 21 -5.78 4.30 0.67
N GLY A 22 -4.84 3.52 0.10
CA GLY A 22 -3.54 4.03 -0.33
C GLY A 22 -3.67 5.13 -1.40
N TYR A 23 -4.60 4.97 -2.35
CA TYR A 23 -4.86 5.97 -3.38
C TYR A 23 -5.43 7.27 -2.81
N ILE A 24 -6.37 7.20 -1.86
CA ILE A 24 -6.90 8.39 -1.19
C ILE A 24 -5.78 9.12 -0.43
N ASN A 25 -4.90 8.37 0.23
CA ASN A 25 -3.85 8.97 1.06
C ASN A 25 -2.75 9.63 0.21
N VAL A 26 -2.24 8.93 -0.80
CA VAL A 26 -1.15 9.44 -1.66
C VAL A 26 -1.66 10.40 -2.73
N GLY A 27 -2.86 10.16 -3.28
CA GLY A 27 -3.41 10.91 -4.41
C GLY A 27 -4.20 12.16 -4.03
N ILE A 28 -4.80 12.21 -2.83
CA ILE A 28 -5.65 13.34 -2.41
C ILE A 28 -5.04 14.04 -1.19
N ILE A 29 -4.73 13.31 -0.13
CA ILE A 29 -4.30 13.89 1.14
C ILE A 29 -2.86 14.44 1.06
N MET A 30 -1.90 13.62 0.62
CA MET A 30 -0.49 14.02 0.50
C MET A 30 -0.26 15.29 -0.33
N PRO A 31 -0.82 15.44 -1.55
CA PRO A 31 -0.60 16.64 -2.37
C PRO A 31 -1.30 17.90 -1.86
N GLN A 32 -2.29 17.77 -0.97
CA GLN A 32 -2.93 18.94 -0.34
C GLN A 32 -2.15 19.47 0.86
N PHE A 33 -1.35 18.63 1.53
CA PHE A 33 -0.64 18.99 2.77
C PHE A 33 0.89 19.09 2.62
N PHE A 34 1.49 18.39 1.65
CA PHE A 34 2.94 18.32 1.48
C PHE A 34 3.39 18.91 0.16
N ASP A 35 4.58 19.52 0.16
CA ASP A 35 5.24 19.97 -1.06
C ASP A 35 5.69 18.77 -1.90
N THR A 36 5.73 18.92 -3.23
CA THR A 36 6.05 17.85 -4.18
C THR A 36 7.37 17.14 -3.88
N ALA A 37 8.37 17.88 -3.38
CA ALA A 37 9.66 17.33 -2.96
C ALA A 37 9.54 16.40 -1.74
N GLN A 38 8.68 16.74 -0.77
CA GLN A 38 8.47 15.93 0.44
C GLN A 38 7.72 14.64 0.12
N ILE A 39 6.78 14.69 -0.83
CA ILE A 39 6.09 13.50 -1.34
C ILE A 39 7.06 12.50 -1.96
N GLY A 40 8.00 12.99 -2.79
CA GLY A 40 9.06 12.16 -3.36
C GLY A 40 9.96 11.51 -2.31
N LEU A 41 10.35 12.25 -1.28
CA LEU A 41 11.15 11.72 -0.17
C LEU A 41 10.41 10.63 0.62
N VAL A 42 9.13 10.84 0.95
CA VAL A 42 8.32 9.83 1.65
C VAL A 42 8.17 8.55 0.83
N GLN A 43 7.97 8.67 -0.50
CA GLN A 43 7.93 7.51 -1.39
C GLN A 43 9.25 6.71 -1.39
N ILE A 44 10.39 7.39 -1.36
CA ILE A 44 11.70 6.74 -1.26
C ILE A 44 11.84 5.98 0.07
N PHE A 45 11.42 6.58 1.19
CA PHE A 45 11.44 5.90 2.48
C PHE A 45 10.54 4.67 2.49
N ILE A 46 9.33 4.77 1.92
CA ILE A 46 8.41 3.63 1.79
C ILE A 46 9.04 2.51 0.95
N ALA A 47 9.66 2.86 -0.19
CA ALA A 47 10.34 1.89 -1.04
C ALA A 47 11.48 1.17 -0.31
N LEU A 48 12.29 1.90 0.46
CA LEU A 48 13.33 1.32 1.31
C LEU A 48 12.73 0.39 2.36
N SER A 49 11.68 0.83 3.08
CA SER A 49 11.00 -0.01 4.08
C SER A 49 10.42 -1.28 3.47
N LEU A 50 9.86 -1.23 2.26
CA LEU A 50 9.36 -2.42 1.56
C LEU A 50 10.48 -3.39 1.21
N ILE A 51 11.62 -2.88 0.73
CA ILE A 51 12.81 -3.70 0.46
C ILE A 51 13.26 -4.39 1.76
N PHE A 52 13.39 -3.66 2.86
CA PHE A 52 13.74 -4.23 4.16
C PHE A 52 12.71 -5.24 4.67
N SER A 53 11.42 -4.98 4.47
CA SER A 53 10.35 -5.91 4.84
C SER A 53 10.48 -7.23 4.09
N GLN A 54 10.86 -7.20 2.81
CA GLN A 54 11.02 -8.40 2.00
C GLN A 54 12.16 -9.29 2.53
N PHE A 55 13.23 -8.68 3.04
CA PHE A 55 14.32 -9.40 3.70
C PHE A 55 13.92 -9.95 5.08
N ALA A 56 13.07 -9.25 5.84
CA ALA A 56 12.58 -9.73 7.13
C ALA A 56 11.60 -10.91 7.03
N THR A 57 10.94 -11.06 5.88
CA THR A 57 10.01 -12.17 5.61
C THR A 57 10.67 -13.45 5.08
N LEU A 58 11.96 -13.42 4.76
CA LEU A 58 12.72 -14.55 4.23
C LEU A 58 13.38 -15.35 5.36
#